data_AF-A0A9D2N9N9-F1
#
_entry.id   AF-A0A9D2N9N9-F1
#
_cell.length_a   1.000
_cell.length_b   1.000
_cell.length_c   1.000
_cell.angle_alpha   90.00
_cell.angle_beta   90.00
_cell.angle_gamma   90.00
#
_symmetry.space_group_name_H-M   'P 1'
#
loop_
_entity.id
_entity.type
_entity.pdbx_description
1 polymer ?
#
loop_
_entity_poly.entity_id
_entity_poly.type
_entity_poly.pdbx_seq_one_letter_code
_entity_poly.pdbx_strand_id
1 'polypeptide(L)'
;MAIDMKEAIAEAARILLLEKKVRKLTVKDIVEECHITRQTFYYHFEGIPELFRWIMEKDSKRLMEQCLAREDEESALKYLLTVAIGLRPYVEIGVQTNYGKELAQLLIEFIYGFFEQLMERTGRYAHLSYSERKFVLRYHSGAIIGILQSWTKEDTENLDEIVHNMHLLLQGKIRPFE
;
A
#
# COMPACT_ATOMS: atom_id res chain seq x y z
N MET A 1 27.15 -0.81 12.34
CA MET A 1 26.13 -1.46 11.48
C MET A 1 26.35 -0.95 10.08
N ALA A 2 26.46 -1.83 9.09
CA ALA A 2 26.46 -1.38 7.70
C ALA A 2 25.12 -0.67 7.44
N ILE A 3 25.18 0.57 6.96
CA ILE A 3 23.98 1.26 6.50
C ILE A 3 23.45 0.44 5.32
N ASP A 4 22.22 -0.04 5.41
CA ASP A 4 21.55 -0.57 4.23
C ASP A 4 21.34 0.59 3.26
N MET A 5 22.14 0.62 2.21
CA MET A 5 22.14 1.74 1.26
C MET A 5 20.79 1.88 0.54
N LYS A 6 20.05 0.78 0.34
CA LYS A 6 18.70 0.86 -0.24
C LYS A 6 17.74 1.60 0.70
N GLU A 7 17.84 1.37 2.00
CA GLU A 7 17.07 2.11 3.01
C GLU A 7 17.45 3.58 3.06
N ALA A 8 18.73 3.90 3.02
CA ALA A 8 19.20 5.30 3.02
C ALA A 8 18.67 6.07 1.80
N ILE A 9 18.68 5.45 0.62
CA ILE A 9 18.12 6.03 -0.61
C ILE A 9 16.60 6.20 -0.49
N ALA A 10 15.89 5.21 0.04
CA ALA A 10 14.44 5.28 0.24
C ALA A 10 14.02 6.37 1.23
N GLU A 11 14.77 6.53 2.32
CA GLU A 11 14.51 7.56 3.32
C GLU A 11 14.77 8.96 2.76
N ALA A 12 15.86 9.15 2.02
CA ALA A 12 16.11 10.39 1.28
C ALA A 12 14.94 10.75 0.35
N ALA A 13 14.42 9.78 -0.40
CA ALA A 13 13.25 10.01 -1.25
C ALA A 13 12.01 10.40 -0.43
N ARG A 14 11.76 9.80 0.74
CA ARG A 14 10.65 10.19 1.64
C ARG A 14 10.81 11.61 2.16
N ILE A 15 12.00 11.99 2.63
CA ILE A 15 12.29 13.34 3.13
C ILE A 15 12.03 14.38 2.04
N LEU A 16 12.55 14.14 0.83
CA LEU A 16 12.36 15.04 -0.31
C LEU A 16 10.88 15.23 -0.67
N LEU A 17 10.10 14.15 -0.66
CA LEU A 17 8.68 14.20 -0.99
C LEU A 17 7.83 14.83 0.12
N LEU A 18 8.01 14.42 1.38
CA LEU A 18 7.13 14.82 2.47
C LEU A 18 7.51 16.13 3.12
N GLU A 19 8.78 16.27 3.47
CA GLU A 19 9.25 17.40 4.25
C GLU A 19 9.58 18.57 3.33
N LYS A 20 10.34 18.28 2.26
CA LYS A 20 10.78 19.30 1.30
C LYS A 20 9.78 19.53 0.16
N LYS A 21 8.73 18.70 0.05
CA LYS A 21 7.63 18.83 -0.92
C LYS A 21 8.10 18.93 -2.38
N VAL A 22 9.18 18.23 -2.72
CA VAL A 22 9.76 18.19 -4.07
C VAL A 22 8.83 17.43 -5.01
N ARG A 23 8.16 18.15 -5.92
CA ARG A 23 7.27 17.51 -6.91
C ARG A 23 8.02 16.93 -8.11
N LYS A 24 9.11 17.58 -8.53
CA LYS A 24 9.94 17.09 -9.63
C LYS A 24 11.16 16.37 -9.07
N LEU A 25 10.95 15.16 -8.57
CA LEU A 25 12.01 14.37 -7.95
C LEU A 25 13.00 13.87 -9.01
N THR A 26 14.29 14.06 -8.76
CA THR A 26 15.36 13.55 -9.61
C THR A 26 16.36 12.71 -8.82
N VAL A 27 17.10 11.84 -9.52
CA VAL A 27 18.19 11.08 -8.90
C VAL A 27 19.22 12.03 -8.27
N LYS A 28 19.42 13.22 -8.85
CA LYS A 28 20.33 14.23 -8.28
C LYS A 28 19.87 14.65 -6.89
N ASP A 29 18.59 14.97 -6.73
CA ASP A 29 18.03 15.42 -5.45
C ASP A 29 18.23 14.33 -4.38
N ILE A 30 17.95 13.07 -4.73
CA ILE A 30 18.08 11.92 -3.82
C ILE A 30 19.53 11.72 -3.38
N VAL A 31 20.48 11.72 -4.32
CA VAL A 31 21.89 11.45 -3.97
C VAL A 31 22.53 12.60 -3.20
N GLU A 32 22.07 13.84 -3.41
CA GLU A 32 22.48 14.99 -2.59
C GLU A 32 21.94 14.88 -1.16
N GLU A 33 20.70 14.40 -1.00
CA GLU A 33 20.05 14.21 0.30
C GLU A 33 20.74 13.13 1.15
N CYS A 34 21.03 11.95 0.59
CA CYS A 34 21.70 10.87 1.32
C CYS A 34 23.23 10.88 1.18
N HIS A 35 23.81 11.92 0.58
CA HIS A 35 25.26 12.13 0.43
C HIS A 35 25.99 10.97 -0.27
N ILE A 36 25.44 10.49 -1.40
CA ILE A 36 26.07 9.45 -2.23
C ILE A 36 26.32 9.96 -3.66
N THR A 37 26.89 9.11 -4.50
CA THR A 37 27.06 9.40 -5.93
C THR A 37 25.89 8.85 -6.75
N ARG A 38 25.69 9.41 -7.95
CA ARG A 38 24.76 8.83 -8.95
C ARG A 38 25.13 7.39 -9.28
N GLN A 39 26.42 7.05 -9.33
CA GLN A 39 26.87 5.68 -9.59
C GLN A 39 26.42 4.73 -8.47
N THR A 40 26.49 5.17 -7.22
CA THR A 40 25.99 4.41 -6.06
C THR A 40 24.48 4.22 -6.13
N PHE A 41 23.72 5.25 -6.53
CA PHE A 41 22.29 5.10 -6.76
C PHE A 41 22.02 4.03 -7.84
N TYR A 42 22.66 4.15 -9.01
CA TYR A 42 22.44 3.23 -10.13
C TYR A 42 22.95 1.81 -9.89
N TYR A 43 23.83 1.61 -8.91
CA TYR A 43 24.21 0.28 -8.44
C TYR A 43 23.03 -0.42 -7.74
N HIS A 44 22.17 0.33 -7.06
CA HIS A 44 21.04 -0.21 -6.31
C HIS A 44 19.72 -0.19 -7.07
N PHE A 45 19.51 0.84 -7.89
CA PHE A 45 18.26 1.07 -8.58
C PHE A 45 18.44 1.57 -10.02
N GLU A 46 17.71 1.03 -10.98
CA GLU A 46 17.77 1.47 -12.39
C GLU A 46 17.20 2.88 -12.57
N GLY A 47 16.33 3.30 -11.64
CA GLY A 47 15.72 4.61 -11.64
C GLY A 47 14.75 4.79 -10.47
N ILE A 48 14.15 5.98 -10.40
CA ILE A 48 13.17 6.31 -9.37
C ILE A 48 11.94 5.37 -9.37
N PRO A 49 11.37 4.95 -10.52
CA PRO A 49 10.26 4.01 -10.52
C PRO A 49 10.58 2.65 -9.86
N GLU A 50 11.79 2.12 -10.07
CA GLU A 50 12.20 0.84 -9.48
C GLU A 50 12.57 0.97 -7.99
N LEU A 51 13.10 2.13 -7.56
CA LEU A 51 13.16 2.51 -6.14
C LEU A 51 11.77 2.45 -5.49
N PHE A 52 10.75 3.09 -6.08
CA PHE A 52 9.41 3.07 -5.50
C PHE A 52 8.79 1.67 -5.49
N ARG A 53 9.01 0.88 -6.54
CA ARG A 53 8.61 -0.54 -6.57
C ARG A 53 9.23 -1.30 -5.39
N TRP A 54 10.52 -1.14 -5.17
CA TRP A 54 11.21 -1.80 -4.06
C TRP A 54 10.66 -1.38 -2.69
N ILE A 55 10.40 -0.07 -2.48
CA ILE A 55 9.78 0.44 -1.24
C ILE A 55 8.42 -0.23 -1.03
N MET A 56 7.56 -0.23 -2.05
CA MET A 56 6.21 -0.81 -1.97
C MET A 56 6.24 -2.33 -1.77
N GLU A 57 7.16 -3.06 -2.39
CA GLU A 57 7.34 -4.51 -2.16
C GLU A 57 7.73 -4.81 -0.72
N LYS A 58 8.68 -4.04 -0.18
CA LYS A 58 9.12 -4.19 1.21
C LYS A 58 7.97 -3.91 2.18
N ASP A 59 7.26 -2.81 1.98
CA ASP A 59 6.13 -2.42 2.83
C ASP A 59 4.96 -3.41 2.72
N SER A 60 4.68 -3.92 1.53
CA SER A 60 3.63 -4.93 1.30
C SER A 60 3.95 -6.25 2.00
N LYS A 61 5.21 -6.71 1.97
CA LYS A 61 5.63 -7.91 2.72
C LYS A 61 5.43 -7.74 4.22
N ARG A 62 5.87 -6.61 4.77
CA ARG A 62 5.69 -6.29 6.20
C ARG A 62 4.20 -6.21 6.56
N LEU A 63 3.39 -5.55 5.74
CA LEU A 63 1.95 -5.45 5.91
C LEU A 63 1.31 -6.85 5.94
N MET A 64 1.70 -7.73 5.02
CA MET A 64 1.20 -9.11 4.93
C MET A 64 1.51 -9.90 6.20
N GLU A 65 2.76 -9.89 6.64
CA GLU A 65 3.19 -10.58 7.87
C GLU A 65 2.42 -10.08 9.09
N GLN A 66 2.25 -8.77 9.21
CA GLN A 66 1.55 -8.15 10.33
C GLN A 66 0.04 -8.40 10.31
N CYS A 67 -0.59 -8.48 9.13
CA CYS A 67 -1.99 -8.89 8.99
C CYS A 67 -2.18 -10.35 9.41
N LEU A 68 -1.32 -11.26 8.94
CA LEU A 68 -1.40 -12.69 9.26
C LEU A 68 -1.06 -13.00 10.72
N ALA A 69 -0.32 -12.11 11.40
CA ALA A 69 0.01 -12.24 12.81
C ALA A 69 -1.09 -11.74 13.77
N ARG A 70 -2.20 -11.18 13.26
CA ARG A 70 -3.33 -10.78 14.13
C ARG A 70 -4.13 -11.99 14.59
N GLU A 71 -4.71 -11.86 15.77
CA GLU A 71 -5.45 -12.93 16.45
C GLU A 71 -6.74 -13.30 15.70
N ASP A 72 -7.37 -12.31 15.08
CA ASP A 72 -8.62 -12.44 14.36
C ASP A 72 -8.68 -11.57 13.10
N GLU A 73 -9.67 -11.84 12.26
CA GLU A 73 -9.84 -11.21 10.95
C GLU A 73 -10.21 -9.73 11.02
N GLU A 74 -10.94 -9.33 12.06
CA GLU A 74 -11.39 -7.96 12.27
C GLU A 74 -10.20 -7.09 12.69
N SER A 75 -9.36 -7.61 13.61
CA SER A 75 -8.07 -7.01 13.96
C SER A 75 -7.11 -6.89 12.77
N ALA A 76 -7.08 -7.90 11.88
CA ALA A 76 -6.30 -7.85 10.64
C ALA A 76 -6.80 -6.75 9.70
N LEU A 77 -8.11 -6.60 9.56
CA LEU A 77 -8.73 -5.56 8.73
C LEU A 77 -8.50 -4.16 9.31
N LYS A 78 -8.62 -3.99 10.64
CA LYS A 78 -8.29 -2.73 11.31
C LYS A 78 -6.85 -2.31 11.07
N TYR A 79 -5.92 -3.25 11.19
CA TYR A 79 -4.50 -2.99 10.91
C TYR A 79 -4.28 -2.55 9.47
N LEU A 80 -4.88 -3.28 8.50
CA LEU A 80 -4.80 -2.94 7.08
C LEU A 80 -5.31 -1.52 6.80
N LEU A 81 -6.50 -1.16 7.30
CA LEU A 81 -7.06 0.17 7.11
C LEU A 81 -6.23 1.25 7.78
N THR A 82 -5.73 1.01 9.00
CA THR A 82 -4.87 1.97 9.72
C THR A 82 -3.61 2.29 8.92
N VAL A 83 -2.95 1.26 8.37
CA VAL A 83 -1.77 1.45 7.52
C VAL A 83 -2.15 2.21 6.24
N ALA A 84 -3.23 1.84 5.57
CA ALA A 84 -3.68 2.50 4.35
C ALA A 84 -4.02 3.99 4.57
N ILE A 85 -4.69 4.33 5.68
CA ILE A 85 -5.00 5.71 6.07
C ILE A 85 -3.71 6.48 6.34
N GLY A 86 -2.76 5.90 7.07
CA GLY A 86 -1.45 6.51 7.34
C GLY A 86 -0.61 6.74 6.08
N LEU A 87 -0.83 5.95 5.02
CA LEU A 87 -0.14 6.08 3.74
C LEU A 87 -0.77 7.13 2.80
N ARG A 88 -1.97 7.65 3.09
CA ARG A 88 -2.65 8.61 2.21
C ARG A 88 -1.81 9.83 1.82
N PRO A 89 -1.13 10.54 2.75
CA PRO A 89 -0.31 11.70 2.37
C PRO A 89 0.79 11.36 1.35
N TYR A 90 1.34 10.14 1.43
CA TYR A 90 2.37 9.66 0.50
C TYR A 90 1.80 9.42 -0.90
N VAL A 91 0.61 8.82 -0.96
CA VAL A 91 -0.09 8.59 -2.23
C VAL A 91 -0.45 9.94 -2.86
N GLU A 92 -1.00 10.88 -2.08
CA GLU A 92 -1.38 12.22 -2.55
C GLU A 92 -0.19 13.03 -3.09
N ILE A 93 0.94 12.98 -2.39
CA ILE A 93 2.17 13.64 -2.85
C ILE A 93 2.74 12.92 -4.06
N GLY A 94 2.79 11.58 -4.03
CA GLY A 94 3.31 10.74 -5.11
C GLY A 94 2.62 10.99 -6.45
N VAL A 95 1.29 11.08 -6.47
CA VAL A 95 0.53 11.37 -7.70
C VAL A 95 0.77 12.77 -8.26
N GLN A 96 1.23 13.72 -7.44
CA GLN A 96 1.58 15.07 -7.88
C GLN A 96 3.01 15.17 -8.43
N THR A 97 3.79 14.09 -8.37
CA THR A 97 5.16 14.09 -8.89
C THR A 97 5.21 13.92 -10.40
N ASN A 98 6.40 14.13 -10.99
CA ASN A 98 6.67 13.79 -12.39
C ASN A 98 6.60 12.27 -12.70
N TYR A 99 6.34 11.41 -11.70
CA TYR A 99 6.11 9.97 -11.84
C TYR A 99 4.69 9.56 -11.44
N GLY A 100 3.77 10.50 -11.26
CA GLY A 100 2.46 10.23 -10.66
C GLY A 100 1.65 9.15 -11.39
N LYS A 101 1.74 9.08 -12.73
CA LYS A 101 1.03 8.05 -13.52
C LYS A 101 1.61 6.65 -13.26
N GLU A 102 2.93 6.53 -13.30
CA GLU A 102 3.65 5.29 -13.04
C GLU A 102 3.42 4.81 -11.60
N LEU A 103 3.45 5.72 -10.62
CA LEU A 103 3.20 5.41 -9.22
C LEU A 103 1.75 4.99 -8.96
N ALA A 104 0.79 5.62 -9.63
CA ALA A 104 -0.61 5.21 -9.54
C ALA A 104 -0.81 3.79 -10.11
N GLN A 105 -0.17 3.46 -11.23
CA GLN A 105 -0.21 2.12 -11.80
C GLN A 105 0.43 1.10 -10.87
N LEU A 106 1.62 1.40 -10.33
CA LEU A 106 2.29 0.55 -9.34
C LEU A 106 1.41 0.30 -8.13
N LEU A 107 0.81 1.35 -7.55
CA LEU A 107 -0.06 1.23 -6.37
C LEU A 107 -1.23 0.28 -6.63
N ILE A 108 -1.86 0.36 -7.81
CA ILE A 108 -2.94 -0.55 -8.19
C ILE A 108 -2.40 -1.99 -8.27
N GLU A 109 -1.29 -2.23 -8.97
CA GLU A 109 -0.66 -3.55 -9.06
C GLU A 109 -0.37 -4.14 -7.66
N PHE A 110 0.14 -3.31 -6.73
CA PHE A 110 0.42 -3.72 -5.35
C PHE A 110 -0.84 -4.06 -4.56
N ILE A 111 -1.91 -3.29 -4.68
CA ILE A 111 -3.16 -3.56 -3.97
C ILE A 111 -3.73 -4.92 -4.42
N TYR A 112 -3.82 -5.14 -5.74
CA TYR A 112 -4.33 -6.41 -6.27
C TYR A 112 -3.44 -7.59 -5.88
N GLY A 113 -2.11 -7.46 -6.04
CA GLY A 113 -1.17 -8.52 -5.67
C GLY A 113 -1.15 -8.82 -4.18
N PHE A 114 -1.37 -7.82 -3.32
CA PHE A 114 -1.50 -8.01 -1.88
C PHE A 114 -2.75 -8.85 -1.54
N PHE A 115 -3.92 -8.47 -2.06
CA PHE A 115 -5.15 -9.21 -1.77
C PHE A 115 -5.17 -10.60 -2.38
N GLU A 116 -4.58 -10.80 -3.55
CA GLU A 116 -4.40 -12.12 -4.16
C GLU A 116 -3.58 -13.03 -3.23
N GLN A 117 -2.41 -12.57 -2.78
CA GLN A 117 -1.58 -13.30 -1.83
C GLN A 117 -2.28 -13.55 -0.49
N LEU A 118 -3.07 -12.60 0.00
CA LEU A 118 -3.83 -12.76 1.24
C LEU A 118 -4.87 -13.88 1.10
N MET A 119 -5.62 -13.91 -0.01
CA MET A 119 -6.60 -14.96 -0.30
C MET A 119 -5.92 -16.33 -0.41
N GLU A 120 -4.78 -16.41 -1.08
CA GLU A 120 -4.01 -17.65 -1.21
C GLU A 120 -3.53 -18.17 0.15
N ARG A 121 -2.92 -17.31 0.98
CA ARG A 121 -2.37 -17.71 2.28
C ARG A 121 -3.43 -18.07 3.32
N THR A 122 -4.60 -17.45 3.23
CA THR A 122 -5.73 -17.74 4.14
C THR A 122 -6.62 -18.90 3.65
N GLY A 123 -6.39 -19.40 2.43
CA GLY A 123 -7.24 -20.40 1.79
C GLY A 123 -8.66 -19.92 1.48
N ARG A 124 -8.93 -18.61 1.61
CA ARG A 124 -10.25 -18.06 1.33
C ARG A 124 -10.56 -18.15 -0.15
N TYR A 125 -11.80 -18.51 -0.45
CA TYR A 125 -12.28 -18.68 -1.82
C TYR A 125 -11.51 -19.72 -2.63
N ALA A 126 -10.77 -20.64 -1.99
CA ALA A 126 -10.02 -21.70 -2.68
C ALA A 126 -10.92 -22.66 -3.49
N HIS A 127 -12.20 -22.75 -3.14
CA HIS A 127 -13.19 -23.56 -3.86
C HIS A 127 -13.71 -22.91 -5.15
N LEU A 128 -13.45 -21.62 -5.37
CA LEU A 128 -13.93 -20.88 -6.53
C LEU A 128 -13.02 -21.11 -7.76
N SER A 129 -13.62 -21.05 -8.95
CA SER A 129 -12.89 -21.03 -10.21
C SER A 129 -11.96 -19.82 -10.33
N TYR A 130 -11.03 -19.86 -11.29
CA TYR A 130 -10.14 -18.72 -11.54
C TYR A 130 -10.91 -17.43 -11.88
N SER A 131 -11.94 -17.51 -12.73
CA SER A 131 -12.76 -16.36 -13.10
C SER A 131 -13.53 -15.78 -11.91
N GLU A 132 -14.08 -16.63 -11.05
CA GLU A 132 -14.79 -16.20 -9.84
C GLU A 132 -13.84 -15.58 -8.83
N ARG A 133 -12.67 -16.17 -8.58
CA ARG A 133 -11.64 -15.58 -7.70
C ARG A 133 -11.19 -14.21 -8.20
N LYS A 134 -10.97 -14.06 -9.51
CA LYS A 134 -10.61 -12.78 -10.12
C LYS A 134 -11.71 -11.73 -9.93
N PHE A 135 -12.98 -12.14 -10.04
CA PHE A 135 -14.12 -11.26 -9.78
C PHE A 135 -14.18 -10.85 -8.30
N VAL A 136 -14.08 -11.81 -7.38
CA VAL A 136 -14.08 -11.57 -5.92
C VAL A 136 -12.94 -10.63 -5.51
N LEU A 137 -11.73 -10.87 -6.02
CA LEU A 137 -10.56 -10.02 -5.80
C LEU A 137 -10.83 -8.57 -6.24
N ARG A 138 -11.37 -8.39 -7.45
CA ARG A 138 -11.74 -7.07 -7.98
C ARG A 138 -12.83 -6.40 -7.15
N TYR A 139 -13.84 -7.16 -6.73
CA TYR A 139 -14.95 -6.65 -5.93
C TYR A 139 -14.48 -6.14 -4.56
N HIS A 140 -13.77 -6.98 -3.80
CA HIS A 140 -13.29 -6.61 -2.46
C HIS A 140 -12.23 -5.51 -2.50
N SER A 141 -11.30 -5.58 -3.46
CA SER A 141 -10.30 -4.52 -3.65
C SER A 141 -10.98 -3.20 -3.99
N GLY A 142 -11.97 -3.22 -4.88
CA GLY A 142 -12.74 -2.03 -5.27
C GLY A 142 -13.53 -1.42 -4.11
N ALA A 143 -14.17 -2.25 -3.27
CA ALA A 143 -14.90 -1.78 -2.10
C ALA A 143 -13.97 -1.07 -1.11
N ILE A 144 -12.82 -1.69 -0.78
CA ILE A 144 -11.83 -1.11 0.14
C ILE A 144 -11.23 0.18 -0.44
N ILE A 145 -10.85 0.18 -1.72
CA ILE A 145 -10.35 1.39 -2.39
C ILE A 145 -11.41 2.51 -2.37
N GLY A 146 -12.68 2.19 -2.66
CA GLY A 146 -13.76 3.16 -2.67
C GLY A 146 -13.96 3.82 -1.31
N ILE A 147 -14.02 3.02 -0.24
CA ILE A 147 -14.10 3.49 1.15
C ILE A 147 -12.90 4.40 1.45
N LEU A 148 -11.68 3.97 1.10
CA LEU A 148 -10.45 4.73 1.30
C LEU A 148 -10.33 5.97 0.40
N GLN A 149 -11.13 6.14 -0.64
CA GLN A 149 -11.14 7.34 -1.48
C GLN A 149 -12.02 8.44 -0.88
N SER A 150 -13.17 8.08 -0.29
CA SER A 150 -14.07 9.02 0.37
C SER A 150 -13.81 9.24 1.85
N TRP A 151 -12.79 8.59 2.42
CA TRP A 151 -12.51 8.60 3.87
C TRP A 151 -12.29 10.01 4.45
N THR A 152 -12.90 10.26 5.60
CA THR A 152 -13.00 11.53 6.31
C THR A 152 -12.37 11.48 7.71
N LYS A 153 -12.40 12.60 8.44
CA LYS A 153 -11.99 12.63 9.85
C LYS A 153 -12.95 11.86 10.75
N GLU A 154 -14.25 12.00 10.50
CA GLU A 154 -15.29 11.25 11.22
C GLU A 154 -15.11 9.73 11.04
N ASP A 155 -14.74 9.27 9.84
CA ASP A 155 -14.43 7.86 9.61
C ASP A 155 -13.24 7.37 10.45
N THR A 156 -12.27 8.25 10.71
CA THR A 156 -11.13 7.93 11.56
C THR A 156 -11.54 7.80 13.02
N GLU A 157 -12.47 8.65 13.48
CA GLU A 157 -13.05 8.60 14.82
C GLU A 157 -13.92 7.34 15.03
N ASN A 158 -14.56 6.86 13.96
CA ASN A 158 -15.43 5.68 13.96
C ASN A 158 -14.79 4.44 13.32
N LEU A 159 -13.45 4.37 13.26
CA LEU A 159 -12.71 3.31 12.56
C LEU A 159 -13.15 1.90 12.99
N ASP A 160 -13.37 1.68 14.28
CA ASP A 160 -13.78 0.38 14.82
C ASP A 160 -15.15 -0.08 14.30
N GLU A 161 -16.12 0.85 14.21
CA GLU A 161 -17.44 0.55 13.65
C GLU A 161 -17.36 0.23 12.15
N ILE A 162 -16.56 1.00 11.40
CA ILE A 162 -16.36 0.76 9.96
C ILE A 162 -15.73 -0.61 9.74
N VAL A 163 -14.69 -0.95 10.49
CA VAL A 163 -14.03 -2.26 10.45
C VAL A 163 -15.05 -3.38 10.74
N HIS A 164 -15.85 -3.22 11.79
CA HIS A 164 -16.85 -4.20 12.16
C HIS A 164 -17.87 -4.43 11.04
N ASN A 165 -18.43 -3.36 10.48
CA ASN A 165 -19.39 -3.42 9.37
C ASN A 165 -18.79 -4.07 8.12
N MET A 166 -17.54 -3.75 7.79
CA MET A 166 -16.82 -4.38 6.69
C MET A 166 -16.61 -5.89 6.94
N HIS A 167 -16.25 -6.27 8.16
CA HIS A 167 -16.10 -7.67 8.54
C HIS A 167 -17.42 -8.45 8.39
N LEU A 168 -18.53 -7.88 8.86
CA LEU A 168 -19.86 -8.47 8.70
C LEU A 168 -20.29 -8.61 7.23
N LEU A 169 -20.00 -7.61 6.38
CA LEU A 169 -20.24 -7.68 4.94
C LEU A 169 -19.42 -8.79 4.27
N LEU A 170 -18.13 -8.89 4.61
CA LEU A 170 -17.24 -9.93 4.08
C LEU A 170 -17.70 -11.35 4.45
N GLN A 171 -18.36 -11.50 5.60
CA GLN A 171 -18.93 -12.78 6.05
C GLN A 171 -20.35 -13.03 5.54
N GLY A 172 -20.94 -12.11 4.76
CA GLY A 172 -22.32 -12.22 4.29
C GLY A 172 -23.35 -12.15 5.42
N LYS A 173 -22.98 -11.58 6.57
CA LYS A 173 -23.88 -11.41 7.73
C LYS A 173 -24.82 -10.21 7.57
N ILE A 174 -24.45 -9.24 6.74
CA ILE A 174 -25.33 -8.16 6.29
C ILE A 174 -25.92 -8.58 4.94
N ARG A 175 -27.23 -8.83 4.90
CA ARG A 175 -27.94 -9.24 3.69
C ARG A 175 -28.53 -8.01 2.98
N PRO A 176 -28.33 -7.87 1.66
CA PRO A 176 -28.88 -6.74 0.91
C PRO A 176 -30.41 -6.82 0.73
N PHE A 177 -30.99 -8.01 0.85
CA PHE A 177 -32.42 -8.27 0.71
C PHE A 177 -32.85 -9.23 1.83
N GLU A 178 -34.00 -8.95 2.44
CA GLU A 178 -34.68 -9.82 3.40
C GLU A 178 -35.28 -11.06 2.72
#